data_AF-A0A9P7JP56-F1
#
_entry.id   AF-A0A9P7JP56-F1
#
_cell.length_a   1.000
_cell.length_b   1.000
_cell.length_c   1.000
_cell.angle_alpha   90.00
_cell.angle_beta   90.00
_cell.angle_gamma   90.00
#
_symmetry.space_group_name_H-M   'P 1'
#
loop_
_entity.id
_entity.type
_entity.pdbx_description
1 polymer ?
#
loop_
_entity_poly.entity_id
_entity_poly.type
_entity_poly.pdbx_seq_one_letter_code
_entity_poly.pdbx_strand_id
1 'polypeptide(L)'
;MSQDTDNEILGVVLLVRHGDRQGFYQDPDTYTATGTVITPLGNQQEYMLGSYLRSVYLNQSSPSYLPGMSTGLFNPAQVFIQADCGDEGGVIYDSCVSVTQGLWPATLSNNVTLANGTTITAPLGGYQYVPIDAVDPSLSTTLEGFTNCNTFNTHTTDFYNSSIFQEMAEQSAPFLDSLPPYLNGRSVQLENMWNIFDFMNVNNIHNATFAEALPPTYMAQVQALANWHEYNVFSDQSIGGIGNIAGTTILPSILSGFANIMNSTNPVPLSITAISYKPFISLFNMTGVASANPSLAGIVNYAAAVALELRQPSGGGEPVIRFNFKNGTSDAAFVTYNFLNLTGDVPLSAFINAVAPVAVNTTADWCSVCANTQDMPCSPLALATAQGEAAARPKISPAGAGVLGAGLTLAVVVLMGITLVFLGLLTIGKFGRRRSRHPSAFVLKDTSSM
;
A
#
# COMPACT_ATOMS: atom_id res chain seq x y z
N MET A 1 14.11 34.77 -12.40
CA MET A 1 12.65 34.63 -12.63
C MET A 1 12.41 34.69 -14.13
N SER A 2 12.24 33.52 -14.74
CA SER A 2 11.77 33.27 -16.10
C SER A 2 11.56 31.76 -16.17
N GLN A 3 10.54 31.25 -15.48
CA GLN A 3 10.09 29.89 -15.73
C GLN A 3 9.30 29.96 -17.03
N ASP A 4 9.74 29.19 -18.02
CA ASP A 4 9.03 29.00 -19.27
C ASP A 4 7.67 28.38 -18.94
N THR A 5 6.59 29.16 -19.04
CA THR A 5 5.22 28.76 -18.71
C THR A 5 4.54 28.00 -19.85
N ASP A 6 5.24 27.77 -20.97
CA ASP A 6 4.67 27.28 -22.23
C ASP A 6 4.67 25.75 -22.40
N ASN A 7 4.88 24.98 -21.33
CA ASN A 7 4.81 23.51 -21.40
C ASN A 7 3.35 23.05 -21.51
N GLU A 8 2.98 22.39 -22.61
CA GLU A 8 1.65 21.81 -22.83
C GLU A 8 1.42 20.61 -21.92
N ILE A 9 0.26 20.51 -21.28
CA ILE A 9 -0.08 19.35 -20.44
C ILE A 9 -0.52 18.16 -21.30
N LEU A 10 0.10 17.00 -21.08
CA LEU A 10 -0.25 15.73 -21.75
C LEU A 10 -1.28 14.94 -20.94
N GLY A 11 -1.18 15.02 -19.62
CA GLY A 11 -2.05 14.31 -18.69
C GLY A 11 -1.66 14.58 -17.24
N VAL A 12 -2.40 14.00 -16.31
CA VAL A 12 -2.14 14.14 -14.87
C VAL A 12 -2.44 12.85 -14.13
N VAL A 13 -1.53 12.50 -13.21
CA VAL A 13 -1.73 11.47 -12.19
C VAL A 13 -2.06 12.17 -10.88
N LEU A 14 -3.27 11.93 -10.37
CA LEU A 14 -3.79 12.51 -9.13
C LEU A 14 -3.80 11.48 -8.01
N LEU A 15 -3.26 11.86 -6.87
CA LEU A 15 -3.44 11.15 -5.61
C LEU A 15 -4.29 12.02 -4.69
N VAL A 16 -5.41 11.49 -4.18
CA VAL A 16 -6.33 12.25 -3.33
C VAL A 16 -6.51 11.55 -1.99
N ARG A 17 -6.31 12.29 -0.89
CA ARG A 17 -6.64 11.81 0.45
C ARG A 17 -8.14 11.93 0.65
N HIS A 18 -8.74 10.95 1.31
CA HIS A 18 -10.13 11.00 1.77
C HIS A 18 -10.49 12.24 2.61
N GLY A 19 -11.80 12.47 2.72
CA GLY A 19 -12.37 13.58 3.46
C GLY A 19 -12.47 13.31 4.96
N ASP A 20 -13.01 14.28 5.69
CA ASP A 20 -13.36 14.13 7.10
C ASP A 20 -14.22 12.86 7.36
N ARG A 21 -13.90 12.20 8.46
CA ARG A 21 -14.48 10.91 8.85
C ARG A 21 -14.70 10.84 10.36
N GLN A 22 -15.49 9.86 10.78
CA GLN A 22 -15.65 9.54 12.19
C GLN A 22 -14.34 9.01 12.80
N GLY A 23 -14.34 8.89 14.14
CA GLY A 23 -13.21 8.38 14.90
C GLY A 23 -12.74 7.04 14.36
N PHE A 24 -11.42 6.89 14.30
CA PHE A 24 -10.73 5.74 13.76
C PHE A 24 -9.72 5.24 14.78
N TYR A 25 -9.40 3.96 14.72
CA TYR A 25 -8.35 3.38 15.54
C TYR A 25 -7.43 2.54 14.67
N GLN A 26 -6.14 2.61 14.95
CA GLN A 26 -5.14 1.74 14.37
C GLN A 26 -4.25 1.19 15.47
N ASP A 27 -3.89 -0.09 15.36
CA ASP A 27 -2.89 -0.68 16.24
C ASP A 27 -1.55 0.06 16.11
N PRO A 28 -0.94 0.53 17.21
CA PRO A 28 0.33 1.26 17.18
C PRO A 28 1.50 0.52 16.54
N ASP A 29 1.51 -0.81 16.56
CA ASP A 29 2.63 -1.62 16.09
C ASP A 29 2.36 -2.15 14.68
N THR A 30 1.15 -2.68 14.45
CA THR A 30 0.80 -3.38 13.20
C THR A 30 0.03 -2.53 12.21
N TYR A 31 -0.43 -1.33 12.62
CA TYR A 31 -1.31 -0.44 11.86
C TYR A 31 -2.66 -1.04 11.47
N THR A 32 -3.00 -2.22 12.00
CA THR A 32 -4.30 -2.86 11.77
C THR A 32 -5.39 -1.94 12.25
N ALA A 33 -6.25 -1.56 11.31
CA ALA A 33 -7.29 -0.61 11.54
C ALA A 33 -8.61 -1.23 12.02
N THR A 34 -9.41 -0.44 12.73
CA THR A 34 -10.80 -0.79 13.03
C THR A 34 -11.72 0.39 12.88
N GLY A 35 -12.68 0.26 11.95
CA GLY A 35 -13.93 1.02 11.92
C GLY A 35 -13.78 2.51 11.66
N THR A 36 -14.43 3.01 10.62
CA THR A 36 -14.73 4.44 10.46
C THR A 36 -15.78 4.59 9.36
N VAL A 37 -16.41 5.76 9.28
CA VAL A 37 -17.39 6.12 8.25
C VAL A 37 -17.16 7.56 7.85
N ILE A 38 -17.29 7.85 6.56
CA ILE A 38 -17.14 9.20 6.04
C ILE A 38 -18.27 10.07 6.61
N THR A 39 -17.98 11.32 6.96
CA THR A 39 -19.03 12.24 7.39
C THR A 39 -19.60 13.01 6.19
N PRO A 40 -20.79 13.63 6.33
CA PRO A 40 -21.26 14.61 5.34
C PRO A 40 -20.27 15.76 5.10
N LEU A 41 -19.49 16.17 6.12
CA LEU A 41 -18.42 17.15 5.95
C LEU A 41 -17.33 16.62 5.01
N GLY A 42 -16.91 15.37 5.18
CA GLY A 42 -15.93 14.74 4.29
C GLY A 42 -16.43 14.67 2.85
N ASN A 43 -17.66 14.25 2.63
CA ASN A 43 -18.28 14.25 1.30
C ASN A 43 -18.26 15.66 0.67
N GLN A 44 -18.57 16.71 1.46
CA GLN A 44 -18.55 18.08 0.97
C GLN A 44 -17.13 18.57 0.63
N GLN A 45 -16.13 18.21 1.44
CA GLN A 45 -14.72 18.53 1.18
C GLN A 45 -14.24 17.90 -0.13
N GLU A 46 -14.55 16.64 -0.35
CA GLU A 46 -14.19 15.91 -1.57
C GLU A 46 -14.95 16.40 -2.80
N TYR A 47 -16.23 16.73 -2.66
CA TYR A 47 -16.99 17.39 -3.74
C TYR A 47 -16.36 18.74 -4.14
N MET A 48 -15.91 19.53 -3.16
CA MET A 48 -15.19 20.78 -3.42
C MET A 48 -13.83 20.52 -4.09
N LEU A 49 -13.09 19.48 -3.67
CA LEU A 49 -11.86 19.07 -4.33
C LEU A 49 -12.13 18.68 -5.79
N GLY A 50 -13.12 17.85 -6.07
CA GLY A 50 -13.52 17.49 -7.44
C GLY A 50 -13.91 18.70 -8.29
N SER A 51 -14.65 19.65 -7.71
CA SER A 51 -15.02 20.90 -8.37
C SER A 51 -13.80 21.77 -8.69
N TYR A 52 -12.83 21.82 -7.77
CA TYR A 52 -11.55 22.48 -7.99
C TYR A 52 -10.75 21.81 -9.12
N LEU A 53 -10.59 20.49 -9.08
CA LEU A 53 -9.91 19.71 -10.12
C LEU A 53 -10.56 19.92 -11.50
N ARG A 54 -11.89 20.03 -11.56
CA ARG A 54 -12.63 20.37 -12.78
C ARG A 54 -12.22 21.75 -13.30
N SER A 55 -12.11 22.74 -12.40
CA SER A 55 -11.71 24.09 -12.76
C SER A 55 -10.26 24.18 -13.26
N VAL A 56 -9.40 23.26 -12.82
CA VAL A 56 -7.98 23.20 -13.25
C VAL A 56 -7.84 22.43 -14.56
N TYR A 57 -8.44 21.25 -14.69
CA TYR A 57 -8.15 20.33 -15.78
C TYR A 57 -9.20 20.32 -16.89
N LEU A 58 -10.45 20.72 -16.62
CA LEU A 58 -11.55 20.68 -17.60
C LEU A 58 -12.06 22.06 -18.02
N ASN A 59 -11.43 23.14 -17.54
CA ASN A 59 -11.73 24.52 -17.95
C ASN A 59 -10.71 25.01 -18.98
N GLN A 60 -11.16 25.35 -20.18
CA GLN A 60 -10.32 25.84 -21.28
C GLN A 60 -9.51 27.11 -20.96
N SER A 61 -9.94 27.90 -19.97
CA SER A 61 -9.20 29.10 -19.54
C SER A 61 -8.09 28.78 -18.54
N SER A 62 -7.96 27.55 -18.08
CA SER A 62 -6.92 27.12 -17.14
C SER A 62 -5.58 26.88 -17.84
N PRO A 63 -4.45 27.28 -17.24
CA PRO A 63 -3.11 26.96 -17.75
C PRO A 63 -2.75 25.46 -17.68
N SER A 64 -3.55 24.66 -16.96
CA SER A 64 -3.43 23.20 -16.89
C SER A 64 -4.64 22.50 -17.54
N TYR A 65 -5.34 23.16 -18.47
CA TYR A 65 -6.44 22.54 -19.21
C TYR A 65 -5.97 21.30 -19.99
N LEU A 66 -6.63 20.16 -19.81
CA LEU A 66 -6.41 18.96 -20.58
C LEU A 66 -7.22 19.02 -21.90
N PRO A 67 -6.55 19.19 -23.06
CA PRO A 67 -7.25 19.30 -24.33
C PRO A 67 -7.97 18.00 -24.70
N GLY A 68 -9.15 18.13 -25.32
CA GLY A 68 -9.91 16.99 -25.83
C GLY A 68 -10.69 16.19 -24.78
N MET A 69 -10.59 16.54 -23.50
CA MET A 69 -11.40 15.92 -22.44
C MET A 69 -12.89 16.21 -22.62
N SER A 70 -13.72 15.19 -22.39
CA SER A 70 -15.16 15.39 -22.31
C SER A 70 -15.53 16.20 -21.07
N THR A 71 -16.16 17.35 -21.27
CA THR A 71 -16.58 18.26 -20.18
C THR A 71 -18.06 18.13 -19.84
N GLY A 72 -18.88 17.51 -20.70
CA GLY A 72 -20.30 17.28 -20.49
C GLY A 72 -20.56 15.96 -19.76
N LEU A 73 -20.57 14.86 -20.53
CA LEU A 73 -20.75 13.50 -20.00
C LEU A 73 -19.40 12.83 -19.73
N PHE A 74 -19.33 12.03 -18.67
CA PHE A 74 -18.16 11.23 -18.35
C PHE A 74 -17.80 10.30 -19.53
N ASN A 75 -16.52 10.26 -19.88
CA ASN A 75 -15.99 9.38 -20.92
C ASN A 75 -15.01 8.36 -20.30
N PRO A 76 -15.39 7.08 -20.17
CA PRO A 76 -14.55 6.06 -19.56
C PRO A 76 -13.26 5.78 -20.34
N ALA A 77 -13.15 6.17 -21.60
CA ALA A 77 -11.92 6.01 -22.38
C ALA A 77 -10.82 7.01 -22.01
N GLN A 78 -11.16 8.10 -21.31
CA GLN A 78 -10.24 9.21 -21.01
C GLN A 78 -9.75 9.25 -19.57
N VAL A 79 -10.35 8.42 -18.70
CA VAL A 79 -10.15 8.51 -17.25
C VAL A 79 -10.02 7.11 -16.65
N PHE A 80 -8.97 6.92 -15.85
CA PHE A 80 -8.84 5.79 -14.96
C PHE A 80 -9.02 6.24 -13.51
N ILE A 81 -9.83 5.53 -12.73
CA ILE A 81 -10.09 5.87 -11.33
C ILE A 81 -10.04 4.60 -10.51
N GLN A 82 -9.25 4.62 -9.44
CA GLN A 82 -9.24 3.58 -8.42
C GLN A 82 -9.31 4.20 -7.03
N ALA A 83 -9.80 3.43 -6.08
CA ALA A 83 -9.88 3.82 -4.68
C ALA A 83 -9.50 2.65 -3.78
N ASP A 84 -8.78 2.97 -2.73
CA ASP A 84 -8.51 2.06 -1.64
C ASP A 84 -9.83 1.63 -0.95
N CYS A 85 -9.97 0.34 -0.69
CA CYS A 85 -11.09 -0.26 0.04
C CYS A 85 -10.60 -1.14 1.22
N GLY A 86 -9.42 -0.85 1.74
CA GLY A 86 -8.82 -1.55 2.86
C GLY A 86 -9.25 -1.03 4.23
N ASP A 87 -8.27 -0.56 4.99
CA ASP A 87 -8.30 -0.49 6.45
C ASP A 87 -9.24 0.61 7.00
N GLU A 88 -9.43 1.68 6.21
CA GLU A 88 -10.42 2.73 6.49
C GLU A 88 -11.85 2.37 6.00
N GLY A 89 -12.07 1.11 5.61
CA GLY A 89 -13.34 0.60 5.13
C GLY A 89 -13.82 1.34 3.87
N GLY A 90 -15.09 1.79 3.89
CA GLY A 90 -15.69 2.50 2.75
C GLY A 90 -15.28 3.97 2.61
N VAL A 91 -14.53 4.56 3.57
CA VAL A 91 -14.28 6.01 3.61
C VAL A 91 -13.59 6.53 2.36
N ILE A 92 -12.52 5.86 1.92
CA ILE A 92 -11.73 6.32 0.78
C ILE A 92 -12.53 6.12 -0.52
N TYR A 93 -13.28 5.03 -0.65
CA TYR A 93 -14.17 4.79 -1.78
C TYR A 93 -15.27 5.86 -1.87
N ASP A 94 -15.99 6.12 -0.78
CA ASP A 94 -17.05 7.13 -0.73
C ASP A 94 -16.51 8.56 -0.97
N SER A 95 -15.28 8.82 -0.52
CA SER A 95 -14.56 10.05 -0.83
C SER A 95 -14.29 10.18 -2.33
N CYS A 96 -13.82 9.10 -2.96
CA CYS A 96 -13.58 9.07 -4.40
C CYS A 96 -14.89 9.30 -5.18
N VAL A 97 -16.00 8.68 -4.76
CA VAL A 97 -17.33 8.96 -5.31
C VAL A 97 -17.63 10.47 -5.22
N SER A 98 -17.43 11.09 -4.07
CA SER A 98 -17.65 12.54 -3.89
C SER A 98 -16.73 13.41 -4.76
N VAL A 99 -15.45 13.06 -4.94
CA VAL A 99 -14.55 13.73 -5.90
C VAL A 99 -15.12 13.65 -7.31
N THR A 100 -15.57 12.48 -7.75
CA THR A 100 -16.13 12.31 -9.10
C THR A 100 -17.41 13.12 -9.30
N GLN A 101 -18.22 13.34 -8.25
CA GLN A 101 -19.40 14.20 -8.31
C GLN A 101 -19.07 15.67 -8.52
N GLY A 102 -17.98 16.17 -7.93
CA GLY A 102 -17.49 17.52 -8.18
C GLY A 102 -16.85 17.65 -9.57
N LEU A 103 -16.15 16.61 -10.01
CA LEU A 103 -15.40 16.61 -11.27
C LEU A 103 -16.32 16.45 -12.50
N TRP A 104 -17.35 15.59 -12.39
CA TRP A 104 -18.42 15.38 -13.36
C TRP A 104 -19.79 15.57 -12.71
N PRO A 105 -20.24 16.84 -12.55
CA PRO A 105 -21.49 17.13 -11.88
C PRO A 105 -22.71 16.61 -12.65
N ALA A 106 -23.84 16.48 -11.95
CA ALA A 106 -25.11 16.10 -12.56
C ALA A 106 -25.48 17.03 -13.73
N THR A 107 -25.98 16.45 -14.82
CA THR A 107 -26.35 17.19 -16.03
C THR A 107 -27.57 16.57 -16.70
N LEU A 108 -28.49 17.42 -17.16
CA LEU A 108 -29.65 16.98 -17.94
C LEU A 108 -29.28 16.29 -19.26
N SER A 109 -28.02 16.42 -19.70
CA SER A 109 -27.50 15.69 -20.87
C SER A 109 -27.39 14.18 -20.61
N ASN A 110 -27.36 13.75 -19.35
CA ASN A 110 -27.39 12.33 -19.01
C ASN A 110 -28.84 11.84 -19.09
N ASN A 111 -29.31 11.63 -20.31
CA ASN A 111 -30.67 11.23 -20.61
C ASN A 111 -30.71 10.21 -21.75
N VAL A 112 -31.87 9.58 -21.92
CA VAL A 112 -32.20 8.75 -23.07
C VAL A 112 -33.56 9.17 -23.63
N THR A 113 -33.66 9.28 -24.95
CA THR A 113 -34.94 9.51 -25.63
C THR A 113 -35.50 8.18 -26.12
N LEU A 114 -36.71 7.85 -25.68
CA LEU A 114 -37.39 6.60 -26.01
C LEU A 114 -38.10 6.70 -27.37
N ALA A 115 -38.46 5.54 -27.94
CA ALA A 115 -39.13 5.46 -29.24
C ALA A 115 -40.49 6.18 -29.32
N ASN A 116 -41.15 6.40 -28.17
CA ASN A 116 -42.40 7.16 -28.07
C ASN A 116 -42.19 8.69 -27.98
N GLY A 117 -40.95 9.16 -28.09
CA GLY A 117 -40.58 10.57 -28.00
C GLY A 117 -40.41 11.11 -26.58
N THR A 118 -40.61 10.31 -25.53
CA THR A 118 -40.35 10.77 -24.15
C THR A 118 -38.87 10.69 -23.81
N THR A 119 -38.33 11.72 -23.14
CA THR A 119 -36.96 11.75 -22.64
C THR A 119 -36.93 11.43 -21.15
N ILE A 120 -36.11 10.44 -20.77
CA ILE A 120 -35.86 10.06 -19.38
C ILE A 120 -34.47 10.59 -19.00
N THR A 121 -34.40 11.46 -18.00
CA THR A 121 -33.13 11.92 -17.42
C THR A 121 -32.71 10.94 -16.32
N ALA A 122 -31.40 10.73 -16.16
CA ALA A 122 -30.86 9.94 -15.07
C ALA A 122 -31.30 10.52 -13.70
N PRO A 123 -31.36 9.68 -12.64
CA PRO A 123 -31.76 10.11 -11.30
C PRO A 123 -30.95 11.29 -10.75
N LEU A 124 -31.43 11.88 -9.65
CA LEU A 124 -30.75 12.97 -8.93
C LEU A 124 -30.39 14.17 -9.85
N GLY A 125 -31.26 14.49 -10.81
CA GLY A 125 -31.08 15.63 -11.71
C GLY A 125 -30.07 15.39 -12.84
N GLY A 126 -29.82 14.13 -13.22
CA GLY A 126 -28.86 13.78 -14.26
C GLY A 126 -27.50 13.35 -13.74
N TYR A 127 -27.46 12.74 -12.55
CA TYR A 127 -26.25 12.22 -11.92
C TYR A 127 -25.48 11.29 -12.85
N GLN A 128 -24.16 11.41 -12.87
CA GLN A 128 -23.29 10.61 -13.72
C GLN A 128 -22.64 9.49 -12.91
N TYR A 129 -22.86 8.24 -13.32
CA TYR A 129 -22.29 7.06 -12.66
C TYR A 129 -20.88 6.79 -13.18
N VAL A 130 -19.90 7.37 -12.51
CA VAL A 130 -18.48 7.21 -12.84
C VAL A 130 -17.96 5.89 -12.24
N PRO A 131 -17.37 4.99 -13.04
CA PRO A 131 -16.78 3.74 -12.55
C PRO A 131 -15.52 4.02 -11.72
N ILE A 132 -15.38 3.30 -10.61
CA ILE A 132 -14.24 3.38 -9.69
C ILE A 132 -13.81 1.95 -9.40
N ASP A 133 -12.54 1.64 -9.67
CA ASP A 133 -11.94 0.36 -9.35
C ASP A 133 -11.63 0.31 -7.85
N ALA A 134 -12.36 -0.53 -7.12
CA ALA A 134 -12.12 -0.78 -5.70
C ALA A 134 -10.92 -1.73 -5.53
N VAL A 135 -9.87 -1.27 -4.84
CA VAL A 135 -8.68 -2.08 -4.55
C VAL A 135 -8.82 -2.71 -3.17
N ASP A 136 -9.11 -4.01 -3.15
CA ASP A 136 -9.20 -4.80 -1.93
C ASP A 136 -7.79 -5.30 -1.54
N PRO A 137 -7.28 -4.99 -0.32
CA PRO A 137 -5.95 -5.42 0.13
C PRO A 137 -5.78 -6.93 0.20
N SER A 138 -6.88 -7.69 0.33
CA SER A 138 -6.84 -9.16 0.28
C SER A 138 -6.56 -9.71 -1.12
N LEU A 139 -6.64 -8.86 -2.15
CA LEU A 139 -6.34 -9.20 -3.55
C LEU A 139 -5.10 -8.47 -4.08
N SER A 140 -4.87 -7.23 -3.65
CA SER A 140 -3.76 -6.38 -4.10
C SER A 140 -3.31 -5.43 -2.99
N THR A 141 -2.03 -5.46 -2.64
CA THR A 141 -1.44 -4.60 -1.60
C THR A 141 -1.00 -3.22 -2.12
N THR A 142 -1.40 -2.86 -3.34
CA THR A 142 -0.90 -1.67 -4.06
C THR A 142 -1.22 -0.35 -3.34
N LEU A 143 -2.35 -0.25 -2.64
CA LEU A 143 -2.77 0.96 -1.92
C LEU A 143 -2.62 0.86 -0.40
N GLU A 144 -2.46 -0.37 0.11
CA GLU A 144 -2.41 -0.74 1.53
C GLU A 144 -1.18 -1.64 1.81
N GLY A 145 0.00 -1.15 1.44
CA GLY A 145 1.23 -1.94 1.45
C GLY A 145 1.85 -2.19 2.83
N PHE A 146 1.34 -1.55 3.89
CA PHE A 146 1.95 -1.52 5.22
C PHE A 146 1.24 -2.43 6.22
N THR A 147 0.02 -2.88 5.94
CA THR A 147 -0.72 -3.81 6.80
C THR A 147 -0.24 -5.23 6.56
N ASN A 148 -0.33 -6.10 7.57
CA ASN A 148 0.13 -7.50 7.48
C ASN A 148 1.59 -7.66 6.98
N CYS A 149 2.44 -6.65 7.21
CA CYS A 149 3.82 -6.66 6.74
C CYS A 149 4.79 -6.86 7.91
N ASN A 150 5.29 -8.09 8.09
CA ASN A 150 6.14 -8.43 9.25
C ASN A 150 7.44 -7.60 9.30
N THR A 151 8.05 -7.34 8.15
CA THR A 151 9.25 -6.50 8.05
C THR A 151 8.94 -5.05 8.44
N PHE A 152 7.77 -4.53 8.08
CA PHE A 152 7.34 -3.18 8.47
C PHE A 152 7.03 -3.09 9.96
N ASN A 153 6.35 -4.09 10.53
CA ASN A 153 6.11 -4.16 11.99
C ASN A 153 7.44 -4.17 12.76
N THR A 154 8.46 -4.87 12.25
CA THR A 154 9.81 -4.87 12.83
C THR A 154 10.43 -3.47 12.75
N HIS A 155 10.32 -2.79 11.61
CA HIS A 155 10.79 -1.41 11.45
C HIS A 155 10.11 -0.44 12.43
N THR A 156 8.79 -0.52 12.61
CA THR A 156 8.05 0.28 13.59
C THR A 156 8.57 0.02 15.02
N THR A 157 8.76 -1.25 15.37
CA THR A 157 9.31 -1.64 16.68
C THR A 157 10.75 -1.12 16.88
N ASP A 158 11.58 -1.18 15.85
CA ASP A 158 12.95 -0.67 15.88
C ASP A 158 12.97 0.85 16.05
N PHE A 159 12.03 1.57 15.42
CA PHE A 159 11.84 3.00 15.62
C PHE A 159 11.46 3.31 17.07
N TYR A 160 10.49 2.61 17.65
CA TYR A 160 10.10 2.82 19.07
C TYR A 160 11.25 2.55 20.04
N ASN A 161 12.13 1.59 19.72
CA ASN A 161 13.33 1.29 20.52
C ASN A 161 14.52 2.22 20.25
N SER A 162 14.41 3.14 19.29
CA SER A 162 15.51 4.03 18.89
C SER A 162 15.75 5.19 19.87
N SER A 163 16.96 5.72 19.90
CA SER A 163 17.29 6.86 20.78
C SER A 163 16.48 8.11 20.45
N ILE A 164 16.21 8.38 19.17
CA ILE A 164 15.41 9.55 18.75
C ILE A 164 13.97 9.46 19.26
N PHE A 165 13.40 8.24 19.33
CA PHE A 165 12.07 8.04 19.89
C PHE A 165 12.06 8.20 21.41
N GLN A 166 13.00 7.57 22.11
CA GLN A 166 13.10 7.69 23.56
C GLN A 166 13.32 9.16 23.99
N GLU A 167 14.16 9.91 23.27
CA GLU A 167 14.35 11.34 23.51
C GLU A 167 13.06 12.15 23.29
N MET A 168 12.30 11.86 22.23
CA MET A 168 11.01 12.54 21.99
C MET A 168 9.97 12.16 23.04
N ALA A 169 9.94 10.91 23.49
CA ALA A 169 9.05 10.43 24.55
C ALA A 169 9.33 11.17 25.86
N GLU A 170 10.60 11.28 26.27
CA GLU A 170 11.00 12.04 27.46
C GLU A 170 10.64 13.54 27.34
N GLN A 171 10.89 14.15 26.18
CA GLN A 171 10.58 15.57 25.94
C GLN A 171 9.08 15.86 25.94
N SER A 172 8.27 14.95 25.40
CA SER A 172 6.82 15.13 25.26
C SER A 172 6.02 14.61 26.45
N ALA A 173 6.61 13.82 27.34
CA ALA A 173 5.93 13.22 28.50
C ALA A 173 5.12 14.23 29.34
N PRO A 174 5.65 15.42 29.72
CA PRO A 174 4.85 16.38 30.51
C PRO A 174 3.58 16.86 29.78
N PHE A 175 3.63 16.96 28.45
CA PHE A 175 2.47 17.32 27.66
C PHE A 175 1.49 16.15 27.55
N LEU A 176 1.98 14.96 27.21
CA LEU A 176 1.18 13.75 27.07
C LEU A 176 0.45 13.38 28.38
N ASP A 177 1.13 13.53 29.53
CA ASP A 177 0.55 13.32 30.86
C ASP A 177 -0.57 14.32 31.22
N SER A 178 -0.67 15.43 30.49
CA SER A 178 -1.76 16.41 30.64
C SER A 178 -3.01 16.07 29.81
N LEU A 179 -2.92 15.11 28.88
CA LEU A 179 -4.00 14.74 27.98
C LEU A 179 -5.10 13.81 28.54
N PRO A 180 -4.94 13.02 29.63
CA PRO A 180 -5.98 12.09 30.08
C PRO A 180 -7.42 12.64 30.17
N PRO A 181 -7.66 13.89 30.61
CA PRO A 181 -9.00 14.48 30.61
C PRO A 181 -9.69 14.54 29.23
N TYR A 182 -8.91 14.51 28.15
CA TYR A 182 -9.35 14.68 26.77
C TYR A 182 -9.29 13.39 25.93
N LEU A 183 -8.93 12.25 26.53
CA LEU A 183 -8.63 11.02 25.79
C LEU A 183 -9.58 9.86 26.01
N ASN A 184 -10.60 10.02 26.88
CA ASN A 184 -11.58 8.98 27.17
C ASN A 184 -10.93 7.62 27.50
N GLY A 185 -9.89 7.63 28.32
CA GLY A 185 -9.17 6.43 28.77
C GLY A 185 -8.15 5.84 27.78
N ARG A 186 -7.88 6.49 26.64
CA ARG A 186 -6.82 6.05 25.72
C ARG A 186 -5.43 6.22 26.34
N SER A 187 -4.49 5.40 25.87
CA SER A 187 -3.08 5.48 26.26
C SER A 187 -2.49 6.84 25.87
N VAL A 188 -1.69 7.41 26.78
CA VAL A 188 -0.91 8.64 26.56
C VAL A 188 0.51 8.36 26.05
N GLN A 189 0.87 7.09 25.88
CA GLN A 189 2.20 6.72 25.40
C GLN A 189 2.45 7.25 23.98
N LEU A 190 3.70 7.61 23.68
CA LEU A 190 4.06 8.22 22.40
C LEU A 190 3.86 7.24 21.23
N GLU A 191 3.94 5.93 21.45
CA GLU A 191 3.62 4.91 20.45
C GLU A 191 2.15 5.02 20.00
N ASN A 192 1.27 5.49 20.89
CA ASN A 192 -0.15 5.67 20.60
C ASN A 192 -0.47 7.07 20.03
N MET A 193 0.54 7.85 19.62
CA MET A 193 0.38 9.27 19.26
C MET A 193 -0.61 9.50 18.12
N TRP A 194 -0.63 8.62 17.12
CA TRP A 194 -1.60 8.73 16.03
C TRP A 194 -3.05 8.63 16.53
N ASN A 195 -3.36 7.67 17.40
CA ASN A 195 -4.70 7.50 17.97
C ASN A 195 -5.10 8.66 18.90
N ILE A 196 -4.12 9.25 19.61
CA ILE A 196 -4.31 10.48 20.40
C ILE A 196 -4.73 11.62 19.47
N PHE A 197 -3.99 11.83 18.38
CA PHE A 197 -4.29 12.86 17.39
C PHE A 197 -5.64 12.64 16.71
N ASP A 198 -5.92 11.44 16.20
CA ASP A 198 -7.19 11.14 15.53
C ASP A 198 -8.38 11.44 16.44
N PHE A 199 -8.34 10.93 17.68
CA PHE A 199 -9.41 11.13 18.64
C PHE A 199 -9.63 12.61 18.97
N MET A 200 -8.56 13.34 19.26
CA MET A 200 -8.65 14.75 19.60
C MET A 200 -9.06 15.60 18.40
N ASN A 201 -8.57 15.30 17.19
CA ASN A 201 -8.92 16.00 15.97
C ASN A 201 -10.41 15.83 15.64
N VAL A 202 -10.92 14.59 15.66
CA VAL A 202 -12.34 14.32 15.41
C VAL A 202 -13.22 15.00 16.45
N ASN A 203 -12.88 14.93 17.74
CA ASN A 203 -13.67 15.61 18.77
C ASN A 203 -13.58 17.14 18.66
N ASN A 204 -12.42 17.69 18.29
CA ASN A 204 -12.27 19.13 18.09
C ASN A 204 -13.13 19.63 16.89
N ILE A 205 -13.35 18.81 15.87
CA ILE A 205 -14.21 19.15 14.73
C ILE A 205 -15.70 18.96 15.05
N HIS A 206 -16.06 17.84 15.70
CA HIS A 206 -17.45 17.37 15.78
C HIS A 206 -18.10 17.51 17.17
N ASN A 207 -17.35 17.91 18.19
CA ASN A 207 -17.84 18.03 19.58
C ASN A 207 -17.54 19.43 20.14
N ALA A 208 -18.55 20.30 20.11
CA ALA A 208 -18.44 21.69 20.56
C ALA A 208 -17.94 21.81 22.00
N THR A 209 -18.46 20.99 22.92
CA THR A 209 -18.02 21.00 24.33
C THR A 209 -16.55 20.62 24.47
N PHE A 210 -16.08 19.65 23.68
CA PHE A 210 -14.67 19.28 23.68
C PHE A 210 -13.81 20.42 23.14
N ALA A 211 -14.20 21.01 22.00
CA ALA A 211 -13.46 22.11 21.38
C ALA A 211 -13.36 23.34 22.28
N GLU A 212 -14.44 23.71 22.99
CA GLU A 212 -14.46 24.82 23.94
C GLU A 212 -13.61 24.54 25.20
N ALA A 213 -13.53 23.29 25.64
CA ALA A 213 -12.77 22.90 26.82
C ALA A 213 -11.26 22.76 26.55
N LEU A 214 -10.85 22.62 25.29
CA LEU A 214 -9.48 22.29 24.94
C LEU A 214 -8.57 23.55 24.99
N PRO A 215 -7.40 23.48 25.66
CA PRO A 215 -6.51 24.63 25.70
C PRO A 215 -5.97 24.98 24.31
N PRO A 216 -5.77 26.29 23.98
CA PRO A 216 -5.54 26.73 22.60
C PRO A 216 -4.33 26.10 21.88
N THR A 217 -3.30 25.66 22.62
CA THR A 217 -2.07 25.10 22.04
C THR A 217 -2.09 23.58 21.92
N TYR A 218 -3.12 22.89 22.44
CA TYR A 218 -3.09 21.43 22.56
C TYR A 218 -3.20 20.76 21.20
N MET A 219 -4.14 21.19 20.34
CA MET A 219 -4.25 20.60 18.99
C MET A 219 -2.97 20.75 18.18
N ALA A 220 -2.32 21.91 18.25
CA ALA A 220 -1.07 22.15 17.51
C ALA A 220 0.07 21.23 18.00
N GLN A 221 0.19 21.02 19.32
CA GLN A 221 1.20 20.13 19.89
C GLN A 221 0.92 18.66 19.56
N VAL A 222 -0.33 18.23 19.67
CA VAL A 222 -0.75 16.87 19.29
C VAL A 222 -0.51 16.62 17.81
N GLN A 223 -0.86 17.56 16.94
CA GLN A 223 -0.60 17.45 15.50
C GLN A 223 0.90 17.41 15.20
N ALA A 224 1.72 18.23 15.87
CA ALA A 224 3.17 18.22 15.68
C ALA A 224 3.79 16.88 16.09
N LEU A 225 3.38 16.30 17.23
CA LEU A 225 3.85 15.00 17.68
C LEU A 225 3.38 13.87 16.76
N ALA A 226 2.12 13.90 16.30
CA ALA A 226 1.61 12.91 15.36
C ALA A 226 2.29 13.00 13.99
N ASN A 227 2.56 14.21 13.49
CA ASN A 227 3.32 14.40 12.26
C ASN A 227 4.73 13.83 12.39
N TRP A 228 5.42 14.14 13.49
CA TRP A 228 6.75 13.60 13.76
C TRP A 228 6.73 12.07 13.88
N HIS A 229 5.75 11.51 14.60
CA HIS A 229 5.58 10.07 14.77
C HIS A 229 5.37 9.37 13.43
N GLU A 230 4.32 9.76 12.69
CA GLU A 230 3.96 9.14 11.42
C GLU A 230 5.03 9.33 10.35
N TYR A 231 5.73 10.47 10.35
CA TYR A 231 6.82 10.69 9.41
C TYR A 231 7.95 9.69 9.64
N ASN A 232 8.33 9.41 10.88
CA ASN A 232 9.40 8.46 11.17
C ASN A 232 8.98 6.99 10.98
N VAL A 233 7.70 6.66 11.12
CA VAL A 233 7.20 5.31 10.84
C VAL A 233 7.09 5.04 9.33
N PHE A 234 6.64 6.02 8.54
CA PHE A 234 6.43 5.87 7.09
C PHE A 234 7.56 6.44 6.24
N SER A 235 8.76 6.53 6.79
CA SER A 235 9.95 7.00 6.06
C SER A 235 11.17 6.13 6.34
N ASP A 236 12.00 5.97 5.32
CA ASP A 236 13.33 5.38 5.43
C ASP A 236 14.34 6.27 4.69
N GLN A 237 15.60 6.27 5.15
CA GLN A 237 16.70 6.98 4.50
C GLN A 237 16.99 6.39 3.12
N SER A 238 16.90 5.07 2.97
CA SER A 238 16.94 4.41 1.67
C SER A 238 15.60 4.59 0.98
N ILE A 239 15.60 5.06 -0.27
CA ILE A 239 14.36 5.26 -1.04
C ILE A 239 13.51 3.99 -1.15
N GLY A 240 14.13 2.81 -1.17
CA GLY A 240 13.46 1.50 -1.16
C GLY A 240 13.46 0.80 0.19
N GLY A 241 13.81 1.49 1.28
CA GLY A 241 13.77 0.94 2.63
C GLY A 241 12.33 0.69 3.10
N ILE A 242 12.18 -0.22 4.05
CA ILE A 242 10.86 -0.75 4.43
C ILE A 242 9.94 0.32 5.07
N GLY A 243 10.49 1.36 5.70
CA GLY A 243 9.69 2.50 6.18
C GLY A 243 8.93 3.21 5.05
N ASN A 244 9.45 3.18 3.82
CA ASN A 244 8.79 3.75 2.64
C ASN A 244 7.77 2.81 1.97
N ILE A 245 7.37 1.69 2.59
CA ILE A 245 6.55 0.65 1.94
C ILE A 245 5.21 1.17 1.39
N ALA A 246 4.58 2.14 2.07
CA ALA A 246 3.35 2.78 1.60
C ALA A 246 3.58 3.55 0.28
N GLY A 247 4.78 4.10 0.09
CA GLY A 247 5.20 4.75 -1.16
C GLY A 247 5.61 3.75 -2.22
N THR A 248 6.42 2.73 -1.88
CA THR A 248 6.93 1.77 -2.87
C THR A 248 5.85 0.88 -3.48
N THR A 249 4.77 0.61 -2.74
CA THR A 249 3.63 -0.20 -3.21
C THR A 249 2.66 0.56 -4.10
N ILE A 250 2.54 1.88 -3.96
CA ILE A 250 1.70 2.70 -4.85
C ILE A 250 2.41 3.10 -6.17
N LEU A 251 3.75 3.02 -6.22
CA LEU A 251 4.53 3.34 -7.42
C LEU A 251 4.02 2.67 -8.72
N PRO A 252 3.63 1.38 -8.75
CA PRO A 252 3.08 0.75 -9.94
C PRO A 252 1.86 1.48 -10.49
N SER A 253 0.98 2.01 -9.63
CA SER A 253 -0.19 2.80 -10.04
C SER A 253 0.21 4.13 -10.68
N ILE A 254 1.20 4.81 -10.09
CA ILE A 254 1.72 6.08 -10.60
C ILE A 254 2.41 5.88 -11.96
N LEU A 255 3.29 4.88 -12.05
CA LEU A 255 4.02 4.53 -13.28
C LEU A 255 3.07 4.09 -14.40
N SER A 256 2.05 3.29 -14.07
CA SER A 256 1.01 2.91 -15.03
C SER A 256 0.19 4.10 -15.49
N GLY A 257 -0.10 5.06 -14.60
CA GLY A 257 -0.72 6.34 -14.95
C GLY A 257 0.06 7.09 -16.02
N PHE A 258 1.37 7.27 -15.84
CA PHE A 258 2.21 7.90 -16.86
C PHE A 258 2.31 7.09 -18.16
N ALA A 259 2.41 5.76 -18.06
CA ALA A 259 2.43 4.90 -19.24
C ALA A 259 1.13 5.01 -20.06
N ASN A 260 -0.02 5.12 -19.39
CA ASN A 260 -1.32 5.29 -20.02
C ASN A 260 -1.48 6.67 -20.68
N ILE A 261 -0.97 7.74 -20.04
CA ILE A 261 -0.92 9.08 -20.64
C ILE A 261 -0.09 9.07 -21.93
N MET A 262 1.05 8.38 -21.91
CA MET A 262 1.99 8.30 -23.03
C MET A 262 1.57 7.31 -24.13
N ASN A 263 0.45 6.62 -23.99
CA ASN A 263 -0.02 5.66 -24.98
C ASN A 263 -0.45 6.37 -26.28
N SER A 264 0.28 6.14 -27.38
CA SER A 264 0.03 6.82 -28.66
C SER A 264 -1.27 6.42 -29.36
N THR A 265 -1.87 5.29 -28.97
CA THR A 265 -3.06 4.74 -29.64
C THR A 265 -4.33 5.14 -28.89
N ASN A 266 -4.34 4.92 -27.57
CA ASN A 266 -5.48 5.20 -26.70
C ASN A 266 -4.97 5.84 -25.39
N PRO A 267 -4.63 7.14 -25.40
CA PRO A 267 -4.15 7.82 -24.21
C PRO A 267 -5.26 7.94 -23.16
N VAL A 268 -4.91 7.70 -21.89
CA VAL A 268 -5.77 7.99 -20.73
C VAL A 268 -5.17 9.20 -20.01
N PRO A 269 -5.57 10.43 -20.36
CA PRO A 269 -4.93 11.66 -19.87
C PRO A 269 -5.17 11.96 -18.39
N LEU A 270 -6.13 11.30 -17.73
CA LEU A 270 -6.47 11.54 -16.33
C LEU A 270 -6.48 10.23 -15.55
N SER A 271 -5.61 10.12 -14.54
CA SER A 271 -5.63 9.02 -13.56
C SER A 271 -5.90 9.58 -12.17
N ILE A 272 -6.82 8.97 -11.43
CA ILE A 272 -7.15 9.34 -10.05
C ILE A 272 -7.00 8.11 -9.17
N THR A 273 -6.22 8.23 -8.09
CA THR A 273 -6.06 7.20 -7.07
C THR A 273 -6.40 7.81 -5.71
N ALA A 274 -7.52 7.36 -5.12
CA ALA A 274 -7.92 7.78 -3.78
C ALA A 274 -7.29 6.87 -2.72
N ILE A 275 -6.65 7.47 -1.72
CA ILE A 275 -5.77 6.78 -0.73
C ILE A 275 -5.86 7.40 0.67
N SER A 276 -5.24 6.73 1.64
CA SER A 276 -4.98 7.27 2.98
C SER A 276 -3.80 8.26 2.98
N TYR A 277 -3.45 8.83 4.14
CA TYR A 277 -2.34 9.78 4.27
C TYR A 277 -0.94 9.14 4.15
N LYS A 278 -0.82 7.83 4.40
CA LYS A 278 0.48 7.15 4.56
C LYS A 278 1.31 7.16 3.27
N PRO A 279 0.75 6.88 2.07
CA PRO A 279 1.53 6.99 0.84
C PRO A 279 2.01 8.42 0.56
N PHE A 280 1.30 9.47 1.00
CA PHE A 280 1.79 10.85 0.85
C PHE A 280 3.08 11.06 1.64
N ILE A 281 3.14 10.60 2.89
CA ILE A 281 4.35 10.70 3.74
C ILE A 281 5.54 10.02 3.05
N SER A 282 5.38 8.74 2.68
CA SER A 282 6.45 7.99 2.05
C SER A 282 6.87 8.63 0.72
N LEU A 283 5.93 9.05 -0.14
CA LEU A 283 6.27 9.71 -1.40
C LEU A 283 6.98 11.06 -1.18
N PHE A 284 6.58 11.85 -0.20
CA PHE A 284 7.24 13.13 0.10
C PHE A 284 8.66 12.93 0.64
N ASN A 285 8.90 11.87 1.41
CA ASN A 285 10.23 11.46 1.84
C ASN A 285 11.06 10.95 0.64
N MET A 286 10.55 9.95 -0.10
CA MET A 286 11.22 9.33 -1.25
C MET A 286 11.61 10.34 -2.34
N THR A 287 10.75 11.33 -2.59
CA THR A 287 11.00 12.37 -3.60
C THR A 287 11.82 13.55 -3.07
N GLY A 288 12.13 13.59 -1.77
CA GLY A 288 12.85 14.70 -1.14
C GLY A 288 12.04 16.00 -0.99
N VAL A 289 10.74 15.99 -1.32
CA VAL A 289 9.86 17.16 -1.17
C VAL A 289 9.76 17.58 0.30
N ALA A 290 9.63 16.61 1.22
CA ALA A 290 9.60 16.87 2.66
C ALA A 290 10.95 17.40 3.18
N SER A 291 12.07 16.90 2.65
CA SER A 291 13.40 17.40 3.02
C SER A 291 13.61 18.86 2.61
N ALA A 292 13.15 19.23 1.41
CA ALA A 292 13.19 20.62 0.94
C ALA A 292 12.13 21.52 1.61
N ASN A 293 11.05 20.94 2.13
CA ASN A 293 9.92 21.65 2.73
C ASN A 293 9.48 20.93 4.01
N PRO A 294 10.16 21.16 5.17
CA PRO A 294 9.92 20.39 6.39
C PRO A 294 8.49 20.40 6.92
N SER A 295 7.68 21.40 6.55
CA SER A 295 6.25 21.45 6.88
C SER A 295 5.41 20.35 6.23
N LEU A 296 5.95 19.67 5.21
CA LEU A 296 5.31 18.53 4.54
C LEU A 296 5.71 17.18 5.15
N ALA A 297 6.61 17.17 6.14
CA ALA A 297 6.99 15.95 6.85
C ALA A 297 5.92 15.57 7.89
N GLY A 298 4.78 15.05 7.43
CA GLY A 298 3.70 14.63 8.32
C GLY A 298 2.38 14.33 7.62
N ILE A 299 1.32 14.21 8.43
CA ILE A 299 -0.02 13.86 7.98
C ILE A 299 -0.60 15.02 7.16
N VAL A 300 -0.85 14.79 5.87
CA VAL A 300 -1.57 15.74 5.01
C VAL A 300 -3.02 15.89 5.47
N ASN A 301 -3.66 17.04 5.28
CA ASN A 301 -5.03 17.31 5.71
C ASN A 301 -6.08 16.50 4.93
N TYR A 302 -7.31 16.38 5.46
CA TYR A 302 -8.43 15.81 4.71
C TYR A 302 -8.66 16.54 3.38
N ALA A 303 -9.05 15.78 2.33
CA ALA A 303 -9.19 16.27 0.97
C ALA A 303 -7.91 16.90 0.37
N ALA A 304 -6.73 16.48 0.84
CA ALA A 304 -5.47 16.84 0.23
C ALA A 304 -5.27 16.13 -1.11
N ALA A 305 -4.54 16.77 -2.02
CA ALA A 305 -4.29 16.23 -3.34
C ALA A 305 -2.86 16.51 -3.81
N VAL A 306 -2.22 15.49 -4.36
CA VAL A 306 -1.01 15.63 -5.19
C VAL A 306 -1.43 15.50 -6.64
N ALA A 307 -0.93 16.40 -7.48
CA ALA A 307 -1.04 16.31 -8.93
C ALA A 307 0.36 16.24 -9.55
N LEU A 308 0.65 15.11 -10.19
CA LEU A 308 1.84 14.94 -11.01
C LEU A 308 1.43 15.18 -12.47
N GLU A 309 1.60 16.41 -12.92
CA GLU A 309 1.24 16.79 -14.29
C GLU A 309 2.37 16.38 -15.23
N LEU A 310 2.08 15.55 -16.22
CA LEU A 310 3.01 15.24 -17.30
C LEU A 310 2.87 16.31 -18.38
N ARG A 311 3.96 17.00 -18.70
CA ARG A 311 3.96 18.15 -19.61
C ARG A 311 5.00 17.95 -20.71
N GLN A 312 4.65 18.36 -21.92
CA GLN A 312 5.55 18.42 -23.06
C GLN A 312 6.20 19.81 -23.09
N PRO A 313 7.55 19.91 -23.03
CA PRO A 313 8.23 21.18 -23.19
C PRO A 313 7.98 21.83 -24.56
N SER A 314 7.75 23.16 -24.58
CA SER A 314 7.48 23.93 -25.81
C SER A 314 8.61 23.86 -26.84
N GLY A 315 9.87 23.80 -26.38
CA GLY A 315 11.05 23.62 -27.21
C GLY A 315 11.26 22.20 -27.76
N GLY A 316 10.33 21.28 -27.51
CA GLY A 316 10.52 19.85 -27.74
C GLY A 316 11.45 19.20 -26.71
N GLY A 317 11.62 17.89 -26.82
CA GLY A 317 12.40 17.09 -25.87
C GLY A 317 11.54 16.10 -25.09
N GLU A 318 12.12 15.51 -24.06
CA GLU A 318 11.44 14.54 -23.21
C GLU A 318 10.33 15.20 -22.38
N PRO A 319 9.17 14.54 -22.18
CA PRO A 319 8.19 14.97 -21.20
C PRO A 319 8.76 15.16 -19.80
N VAL A 320 8.23 16.16 -19.09
CA VAL A 320 8.62 16.51 -17.73
C VAL A 320 7.41 16.40 -16.79
N ILE A 321 7.67 16.17 -15.51
CA ILE A 321 6.66 16.06 -14.46
C ILE A 321 6.73 17.32 -13.61
N ARG A 322 5.58 17.99 -13.45
CA ARG A 322 5.38 19.04 -12.46
C ARG A 322 4.72 18.46 -11.22
N PHE A 323 5.33 18.66 -10.07
CA PHE A 323 4.79 18.22 -8.78
C PHE A 323 3.97 19.35 -8.15
N ASN A 324 2.67 19.16 -8.05
CA ASN A 324 1.74 20.10 -7.42
C ASN A 324 1.12 19.47 -6.19
N PHE A 325 0.95 20.24 -5.11
CA PHE A 325 0.29 19.78 -3.89
C PHE A 325 -0.68 20.83 -3.35
N LYS A 326 -1.84 20.37 -2.88
CA LYS A 326 -2.89 21.14 -2.23
C LYS A 326 -3.25 20.42 -0.94
N ASN A 327 -3.01 21.04 0.21
CA ASN A 327 -3.14 20.39 1.51
C ASN A 327 -4.54 20.57 2.11
N GLY A 328 -5.54 20.01 1.46
CA GLY A 328 -6.92 20.02 1.92
C GLY A 328 -7.65 21.32 1.59
N THR A 329 -8.73 21.60 2.33
CA THR A 329 -9.61 22.75 2.09
C THR A 329 -9.03 24.09 2.58
N SER A 330 -7.99 24.07 3.40
CA SER A 330 -7.29 25.28 3.86
C SER A 330 -6.52 25.99 2.73
N ASP A 331 -6.04 25.22 1.76
CA ASP A 331 -5.27 25.75 0.63
C ASP A 331 -6.23 26.16 -0.50
N ALA A 332 -6.12 27.38 -1.02
CA ALA A 332 -7.02 27.82 -2.09
C ALA A 332 -6.73 27.15 -3.45
N ALA A 333 -5.47 26.78 -3.70
CA ALA A 333 -5.01 26.24 -4.97
C ALA A 333 -3.76 25.35 -4.78
N PHE A 334 -3.39 24.62 -5.83
CA PHE A 334 -2.13 23.90 -5.91
C PHE A 334 -0.92 24.82 -5.78
N VAL A 335 0.09 24.36 -5.04
CA VAL A 335 1.43 24.92 -4.98
C VAL A 335 2.39 23.94 -5.66
N THR A 336 3.26 24.47 -6.53
CA THR A 336 4.28 23.68 -7.23
C THR A 336 5.52 23.52 -6.35
N TYR A 337 6.02 22.29 -6.23
CA TYR A 337 7.19 21.94 -5.44
C TYR A 337 8.32 21.39 -6.32
N ASN A 338 9.55 21.75 -5.96
CA ASN A 338 10.75 21.08 -6.46
C ASN A 338 10.86 19.69 -5.83
N PHE A 339 11.30 18.69 -6.59
CA PHE A 339 11.43 17.32 -6.12
C PHE A 339 12.58 16.59 -6.82
N LEU A 340 12.96 15.43 -6.28
CA LEU A 340 14.14 14.64 -6.68
C LEU A 340 15.44 15.44 -6.67
N ASN A 341 15.56 16.41 -5.75
CA ASN A 341 16.71 17.32 -5.64
C ASN A 341 17.01 18.09 -6.94
N LEU A 342 15.98 18.33 -7.76
CA LEU A 342 16.04 19.12 -8.98
C LEU A 342 15.18 20.38 -8.84
N THR A 343 15.49 21.40 -9.63
CA THR A 343 14.72 22.64 -9.67
C THR A 343 13.79 22.68 -10.87
N GLY A 344 12.52 23.00 -10.66
CA GLY A 344 11.51 23.05 -11.72
C GLY A 344 10.91 21.68 -12.04
N ASP A 345 10.34 21.55 -13.23
CA ASP A 345 9.75 20.30 -13.71
C ASP A 345 10.86 19.24 -13.94
N VAL A 346 10.59 17.98 -13.58
CA VAL A 346 11.58 16.89 -13.59
C VAL A 346 11.39 15.99 -14.81
N PRO A 347 12.44 15.63 -15.58
CA PRO A 347 12.30 14.69 -16.69
C PRO A 347 11.65 13.37 -16.29
N LEU A 348 10.73 12.86 -17.11
CA LEU A 348 10.02 11.60 -16.84
C LEU A 348 10.99 10.44 -16.60
N SER A 349 12.05 10.32 -17.41
CA SER A 349 13.11 9.31 -17.24
C SER A 349 13.83 9.44 -15.90
N ALA A 350 14.09 10.66 -15.42
CA ALA A 350 14.73 10.86 -14.12
C ALA A 350 13.83 10.36 -12.98
N PHE A 351 12.52 10.61 -13.06
CA PHE A 351 11.56 10.06 -12.11
C PHE A 351 11.51 8.52 -12.17
N ILE A 352 11.35 7.94 -13.37
CA ILE A 352 11.32 6.48 -13.56
C ILE A 352 12.60 5.83 -13.03
N ASN A 353 13.77 6.38 -13.34
CA ASN A 353 15.05 5.86 -12.88
C ASN A 353 15.21 5.92 -11.36
N ALA A 354 14.60 6.91 -10.70
CA ALA A 354 14.63 7.03 -9.25
C ALA A 354 13.71 6.00 -8.57
N VAL A 355 12.49 5.78 -9.10
CA VAL A 355 11.45 5.06 -8.37
C VAL A 355 11.21 3.62 -8.87
N ALA A 356 11.35 3.34 -10.16
CA ALA A 356 11.07 2.01 -10.71
C ALA A 356 11.93 0.88 -10.09
N PRO A 357 13.22 1.08 -9.77
CA PRO A 357 14.04 0.04 -9.14
C PRO A 357 13.59 -0.36 -7.73
N VAL A 358 12.82 0.49 -7.05
CA VAL A 358 12.34 0.26 -5.68
C VAL A 358 10.83 0.01 -5.60
N ALA A 359 10.15 -0.02 -6.74
CA ALA A 359 8.73 -0.32 -6.81
C ALA A 359 8.45 -1.78 -6.43
N VAL A 360 7.47 -1.99 -5.56
CA VAL A 360 6.93 -3.31 -5.23
C VAL A 360 5.82 -3.59 -6.23
N ASN A 361 6.14 -4.30 -7.31
CA ASN A 361 5.29 -4.36 -8.51
C ASN A 361 4.19 -5.42 -8.43
N THR A 362 4.40 -6.48 -7.65
CA THR A 362 3.48 -7.61 -7.59
C THR A 362 3.20 -8.02 -6.16
N THR A 363 2.08 -8.72 -5.95
CA THR A 363 1.80 -9.43 -4.70
C THR A 363 2.95 -10.33 -4.27
N ALA A 364 3.63 -11.00 -5.21
CA ALA A 364 4.76 -11.86 -4.89
C ALA A 364 5.97 -11.07 -4.36
N ASP A 365 6.27 -9.92 -4.97
CA ASP A 365 7.31 -9.01 -4.49
C ASP A 365 6.98 -8.52 -3.07
N TRP A 366 5.72 -8.13 -2.86
CA TRP A 366 5.24 -7.68 -1.55
C TRP A 366 5.38 -8.76 -0.48
N CYS A 367 4.93 -9.99 -0.75
CA CYS A 367 5.07 -11.12 0.17
C CYS A 367 6.53 -11.39 0.56
N SER A 368 7.45 -11.23 -0.39
CA SER A 368 8.88 -11.39 -0.18
C SER A 368 9.44 -10.27 0.71
N VAL A 369 9.18 -9.00 0.35
CA VAL A 369 9.65 -7.82 1.10
C VAL A 369 9.10 -7.80 2.53
N CYS A 370 7.84 -8.17 2.70
CA CYS A 370 7.14 -8.17 3.97
C CYS A 370 7.33 -9.45 4.80
N ALA A 371 8.05 -10.45 4.28
CA ALA A 371 8.19 -11.75 4.90
C ALA A 371 6.85 -12.35 5.37
N ASN A 372 5.79 -12.21 4.56
CA ASN A 372 4.46 -12.73 4.85
C ASN A 372 4.23 -14.04 4.09
N THR A 373 3.80 -15.07 4.82
CA THR A 373 3.47 -16.40 4.26
C THR A 373 2.09 -16.90 4.68
N GLN A 374 1.37 -16.19 5.55
CA GLN A 374 0.18 -16.70 6.24
C GLN A 374 -1.07 -15.88 5.93
N ASP A 375 -0.94 -14.57 5.74
CA ASP A 375 -2.09 -13.70 5.50
C ASP A 375 -2.37 -13.57 4.00
N MET A 376 -3.58 -13.13 3.65
CA MET A 376 -3.89 -12.72 2.28
C MET A 376 -3.11 -11.44 1.95
N PRO A 377 -2.63 -11.26 0.71
CA PRO A 377 -2.76 -12.16 -0.45
C PRO A 377 -1.63 -13.20 -0.58
N CYS A 378 -0.79 -13.40 0.43
CA CYS A 378 0.39 -14.29 0.37
C CYS A 378 0.09 -15.77 0.63
N SER A 379 -0.92 -16.07 1.43
CA SER A 379 -1.26 -17.45 1.81
C SER A 379 -1.55 -18.38 0.61
N PRO A 380 -2.24 -17.96 -0.47
CA PRO A 380 -2.44 -18.82 -1.64
C PRO A 380 -1.13 -19.05 -2.41
N LEU A 381 -0.26 -18.04 -2.47
CA LEU A 381 1.06 -18.15 -3.13
C LEU A 381 1.98 -19.11 -2.37
N ALA A 382 2.00 -19.03 -1.04
CA ALA A 382 2.76 -19.94 -0.19
C ALA A 382 2.27 -21.40 -0.36
N LEU A 383 0.94 -21.60 -0.40
CA LEU A 383 0.35 -22.91 -0.66
C LEU A 383 0.71 -23.46 -2.05
N ALA A 384 0.64 -22.62 -3.09
CA ALA A 384 0.99 -23.01 -4.45
C ALA A 384 2.47 -23.43 -4.56
N THR A 385 3.37 -22.68 -3.93
CA THR A 385 4.81 -23.02 -3.86
C THR A 385 5.03 -24.36 -3.14
N ALA A 386 4.39 -24.56 -1.98
CA ALA A 386 4.50 -25.82 -1.23
C ALA A 386 3.97 -27.03 -2.03
N GLN A 387 2.86 -26.86 -2.76
CA GLN A 387 2.32 -27.89 -3.65
C GLN A 387 3.23 -28.17 -4.84
N GLY A 388 3.80 -27.13 -5.45
CA GLY A 388 4.78 -27.24 -6.53
C GLY A 388 6.04 -28.01 -6.10
N GLU A 389 6.58 -27.69 -4.93
CA GLU A 389 7.71 -28.42 -4.34
C GLU A 389 7.36 -29.88 -4.04
N ALA A 390 6.18 -30.14 -3.46
CA ALA A 390 5.71 -31.49 -3.21
C ALA A 390 5.55 -32.31 -4.50
N ALA A 391 5.11 -31.68 -5.58
CA ALA A 391 4.99 -32.30 -6.90
C ALA A 391 6.36 -32.53 -7.59
N ALA A 392 7.33 -31.64 -7.34
CA ALA A 392 8.69 -31.73 -7.87
C ALA A 392 9.57 -32.76 -7.12
N ARG A 393 9.20 -33.17 -5.91
CA ARG A 393 9.90 -34.22 -5.17
C ARG A 393 9.83 -35.54 -5.96
N PRO A 394 10.98 -36.24 -6.15
CA PRO A 394 10.97 -37.54 -6.80
C PRO A 394 10.02 -38.48 -6.05
N LYS A 395 9.03 -39.03 -6.76
CA LYS A 395 8.20 -40.09 -6.19
C LYS A 395 9.13 -41.26 -5.87
N ILE A 396 9.33 -41.54 -4.58
CA ILE A 396 10.11 -42.70 -4.14
C ILE A 396 9.42 -43.93 -4.74
N SER A 397 10.13 -44.68 -5.59
CA SER A 397 9.59 -45.90 -6.16
C SER A 397 9.27 -46.90 -5.03
N PRO A 398 8.30 -47.81 -5.21
CA PRO A 398 8.00 -48.85 -4.22
C PRO A 398 9.25 -49.63 -3.78
N ALA A 399 10.22 -49.80 -4.68
CA ALA A 399 11.52 -50.39 -4.38
C ALA A 399 12.39 -49.51 -3.46
N GLY A 400 12.42 -48.19 -3.65
CA GLY A 400 13.15 -47.25 -2.80
C GLY A 400 12.58 -47.14 -1.37
N ALA A 401 11.24 -47.19 -1.24
CA ALA A 401 10.57 -47.18 0.07
C ALA A 401 10.84 -48.47 0.85
N GLY A 402 10.91 -49.62 0.16
CA GLY A 402 11.26 -50.91 0.76
C GLY A 402 12.69 -50.94 1.32
N VAL A 403 13.66 -50.35 0.61
CA VAL A 403 15.07 -50.29 1.06
C VAL A 403 15.24 -49.36 2.27
N LEU A 404 14.59 -48.20 2.27
CA LEU A 404 14.63 -47.26 3.40
C LEU A 404 13.97 -47.85 4.66
N GLY A 405 12.82 -48.52 4.51
CA GLY A 405 12.14 -49.19 5.62
C GLY A 405 12.94 -50.35 6.20
N ALA A 406 13.56 -51.17 5.35
CA ALA A 406 14.42 -52.26 5.78
C ALA A 406 15.69 -51.76 6.48
N GLY A 407 16.32 -50.70 5.96
CA GLY A 407 17.51 -50.09 6.55
C GLY A 407 17.27 -49.51 7.95
N LEU A 408 16.17 -48.77 8.14
CA LEU A 408 15.80 -48.22 9.44
C LEU A 408 15.48 -49.34 10.44
N THR A 409 14.75 -50.36 10.01
CA THR A 409 14.43 -51.52 10.86
C THR A 409 15.69 -52.25 11.30
N LEU A 410 16.65 -52.46 10.38
CA LEU A 410 17.93 -53.09 10.69
C LEU A 410 18.74 -52.26 11.69
N ALA A 411 18.78 -50.93 11.52
CA ALA A 411 19.48 -50.02 12.43
C ALA A 411 18.88 -50.06 13.84
N VAL A 412 17.55 -50.03 13.97
CA VAL A 412 16.84 -50.12 15.25
C VAL A 412 17.10 -51.48 15.91
N VAL A 413 17.04 -52.58 15.16
CA VAL A 413 17.32 -53.93 15.68
C VAL A 413 18.77 -54.06 16.14
N VAL A 414 19.73 -53.49 15.42
CA VAL A 414 21.14 -53.47 15.82
C VAL A 414 21.33 -52.65 17.10
N LEU A 415 20.72 -51.47 17.21
CA LEU A 415 20.76 -50.66 18.43
C LEU A 415 20.12 -51.36 19.63
N MET A 416 18.98 -52.04 19.44
CA MET A 416 18.38 -52.89 20.47
C MET A 416 19.29 -54.06 20.84
N GLY A 417 19.92 -54.71 19.86
CA GLY A 417 20.87 -55.79 20.12
C GLY A 417 22.08 -55.32 20.93
N ILE A 418 22.67 -54.18 20.58
CA ILE A 418 23.80 -53.57 21.29
C ILE A 418 23.40 -53.22 22.73
N THR A 419 22.25 -52.58 22.93
CA THR A 419 21.77 -52.21 24.27
C THR A 419 21.49 -53.43 25.14
N LEU A 420 20.89 -54.48 24.59
CA LEU A 420 20.65 -55.74 25.31
C LEU A 420 21.94 -56.49 25.66
N VAL A 421 22.98 -56.44 24.82
CA VAL A 421 24.32 -56.97 25.14
C VAL A 421 24.99 -56.12 26.23
N PHE A 422 24.91 -54.79 26.14
CA PHE A 422 25.50 -53.87 27.13
C PHE A 422 24.87 -54.01 28.52
N LEU A 423 23.55 -54.28 28.58
CA LEU A 423 22.82 -54.53 29.82
C LEU A 423 22.99 -55.97 30.36
N GLY A 424 23.81 -56.81 29.70
CA GLY A 424 24.11 -58.18 30.14
C GLY A 424 22.96 -59.18 29.94
N LEU A 425 21.92 -58.80 29.20
CA LEU A 425 20.72 -59.62 28.94
C LEU A 425 20.87 -60.53 27.72
N LEU A 426 21.90 -60.33 26.90
CA LEU A 426 22.31 -61.21 25.81
C LEU A 426 23.78 -61.62 25.96
N THR A 427 24.05 -62.93 25.97
CA THR A 427 25.40 -63.48 25.99
C THR A 427 25.79 -63.97 24.59
N ILE A 428 26.89 -63.44 24.05
CA ILE A 428 27.44 -63.90 22.76
C ILE A 428 28.21 -65.21 23.00
N GLY A 429 27.54 -66.34 22.76
CA GLY A 429 28.15 -67.66 22.87
C GLY A 429 29.21 -67.90 21.79
N LYS A 430 30.39 -68.42 22.18
CA LYS A 430 31.43 -68.87 21.25
C LYS A 430 30.89 -70.02 20.39
N PHE A 431 30.68 -69.78 19.10
CA PHE A 431 30.40 -70.86 18.15
C PHE A 431 31.62 -71.79 18.06
N GLY A 432 31.44 -73.00 18.60
CA GLY A 432 32.41 -74.08 18.50
C GLY A 432 32.59 -74.55 17.06
N ARG A 433 33.85 -74.73 16.66
CA ARG A 433 34.26 -75.42 15.43
C ARG A 433 33.52 -76.75 15.30
N ARG A 434 32.58 -76.85 14.37
CA ARG A 434 32.04 -78.14 13.93
C ARG A 434 32.74 -78.58 12.65
N ARG A 435 33.39 -79.73 12.76
CA ARG A 435 34.18 -80.42 11.74
C ARG A 435 33.28 -80.94 10.62
N SER A 436 33.81 -80.84 9.40
CA SER A 436 33.32 -81.34 8.10
C SER A 436 32.44 -82.59 8.09
N ARG A 437 31.41 -82.56 7.23
CA ARG A 437 30.94 -83.73 6.47
C ARG A 437 30.66 -83.31 5.03
N HIS A 438 31.51 -83.77 4.12
CA HIS A 438 31.23 -83.83 2.68
C HIS A 438 30.19 -84.91 2.41
N PRO A 439 29.22 -84.65 1.52
CA PRO A 439 28.88 -85.64 0.52
C PRO A 439 28.93 -85.08 -0.91
N SER A 440 29.58 -85.87 -1.74
CA SER A 440 29.50 -86.11 -3.18
C SER A 440 28.48 -85.34 -4.06
N ALA A 441 29.05 -84.79 -5.14
CA ALA A 441 28.58 -84.75 -6.52
C ALA A 441 27.09 -85.01 -6.84
N PHE A 442 26.46 -84.01 -7.46
CA PHE A 442 25.47 -84.20 -8.52
C PHE A 442 25.82 -83.26 -9.68
N VAL A 443 26.01 -83.85 -10.86
CA VAL A 443 26.23 -83.20 -12.17
C VAL A 443 25.03 -83.56 -13.05
N LEU A 444 24.75 -82.70 -14.05
CA LEU A 444 23.83 -82.81 -15.20
C LEU A 444 22.58 -81.93 -15.04
N LYS A 445 22.13 -81.16 -16.03
CA LYS A 445 22.49 -81.05 -17.46
C LYS A 445 21.92 -79.75 -18.03
N ASP A 446 22.57 -79.25 -19.07
CA ASP A 446 22.03 -78.27 -20.02
C ASP A 446 20.67 -78.66 -20.61
N THR A 447 19.84 -77.66 -20.89
CA THR A 447 18.96 -77.64 -22.06
C THR A 447 18.84 -76.21 -22.59
N SER A 448 19.66 -75.95 -23.60
CA SER A 448 19.30 -75.48 -24.94
C SER A 448 18.33 -74.32 -25.12
N SER A 449 18.87 -73.29 -25.77
CA SER A 449 18.18 -72.41 -26.71
C SER A 449 17.43 -73.16 -27.81
N MET A 450 16.23 -72.69 -28.13
CA MET A 450 15.78 -72.40 -29.49
C MET A 450 14.96 -71.12 -29.45
#